data_AF-A0A4Y2ADS6-F1
#
_entry.id   AF-A0A4Y2ADS6-F1
#
_cell.length_a   1.000
_cell.length_b   1.000
_cell.length_c   1.000
_cell.angle_alpha   90.00
_cell.angle_beta   90.00
_cell.angle_gamma   90.00
#
_symmetry.space_group_name_H-M   'P 1'
#
loop_
_entity.id
_entity.type
_entity.pdbx_description
1 polymer ?
#
loop_
_entity_poly.entity_id
_entity_poly.type
_entity_poly.pdbx_seq_one_letter_code
_entity_poly.pdbx_strand_id
1 'polypeptide(L)'
;MVRLFWHGYSFTLVTNTDYLAKEVFNLSMIQEIVMLLTILLPASFSNEAAMLEKVAIISLPTFFPHQYHVLKIQVEQGFKKKMFFTVWKIYLIDRSVVVSLFGTPLIYGILLGTLGGV
;
A
#
# COMPACT_ATOMS: atom_id res chain seq x y z
N MET A 1 -2.44 -5.07 -8.25
CA MET A 1 -2.36 -3.91 -9.16
C MET A 1 -2.36 -4.31 -10.63
N VAL A 2 -1.39 -5.11 -11.12
CA VAL A 2 -1.40 -5.60 -12.52
C VAL A 2 -2.64 -6.45 -12.86
N ARG A 3 -3.04 -7.33 -11.93
CA ARG A 3 -4.25 -8.16 -12.10
C ARG A 3 -5.53 -7.32 -12.23
N LEU A 4 -5.65 -6.30 -11.39
CA LEU A 4 -6.75 -5.33 -11.41
C LEU A 4 -6.83 -4.60 -12.76
N PHE A 5 -5.67 -4.20 -13.31
CA PHE A 5 -5.59 -3.61 -14.64
C PHE A 5 -6.05 -4.59 -15.73
N TRP A 6 -5.59 -5.84 -15.69
CA TRP A 6 -5.96 -6.86 -16.67
C TRP A 6 -7.46 -7.19 -16.64
N HIS A 7 -8.06 -7.27 -15.46
CA HIS A 7 -9.51 -7.46 -15.33
C HIS A 7 -10.30 -6.25 -15.87
N GLY A 8 -9.86 -5.02 -15.56
CA GLY A 8 -10.47 -3.80 -16.11
C GLY A 8 -10.37 -3.73 -17.63
N TYR A 9 -9.22 -4.11 -18.20
CA TYR A 9 -9.02 -4.19 -19.64
C TYR A 9 -9.89 -5.28 -20.29
N SER A 10 -9.94 -6.47 -19.70
CA SER A 10 -10.79 -7.57 -20.17
C SER A 10 -12.28 -7.21 -20.13
N PHE A 11 -12.72 -6.47 -19.10
CA PHE A 11 -14.08 -5.95 -19.02
C PHE A 11 -14.44 -5.08 -20.22
N THR A 12 -13.55 -4.18 -20.65
CA THR A 12 -13.80 -3.33 -21.84
C THR A 12 -13.95 -4.15 -23.13
N LEU A 13 -13.20 -5.24 -23.29
CA LEU A 13 -13.25 -6.11 -24.47
C LEU A 13 -14.51 -6.99 -24.53
N VAL A 14 -15.03 -7.43 -23.37
CA VAL A 14 -16.17 -8.36 -23.26
C VAL A 14 -17.53 -7.63 -23.30
N THR A 15 -17.54 -6.30 -23.28
CA THR A 15 -18.77 -5.49 -23.17
C THR A 15 -19.83 -5.69 -24.27
N ASN A 16 -19.52 -6.39 -25.37
CA ASN A 16 -20.41 -6.50 -26.53
C ASN A 16 -21.23 -7.79 -26.65
N THR A 17 -21.06 -8.82 -25.80
CA THR A 17 -21.71 -10.13 -26.10
C THR A 17 -22.60 -10.71 -25.00
N ASP A 18 -22.28 -10.60 -23.69
CA ASP A 18 -22.99 -11.37 -22.65
C ASP A 18 -23.20 -10.63 -21.32
N TYR A 19 -24.46 -10.48 -20.89
CA TYR A 19 -24.85 -9.84 -19.62
C TYR A 19 -24.30 -10.58 -18.39
N LEU A 20 -24.38 -11.92 -18.37
CA LEU A 20 -23.90 -12.73 -17.26
C LEU A 20 -22.37 -12.63 -17.11
N ALA A 21 -21.64 -12.57 -18.22
CA ALA A 21 -20.19 -12.38 -18.20
C ALA A 21 -19.85 -11.03 -17.54
N LYS A 22 -20.56 -9.95 -17.91
CA LYS A 22 -20.37 -8.62 -17.32
C LYS A 22 -20.56 -8.61 -15.80
N GLU A 23 -21.55 -9.33 -15.29
CA GLU A 23 -21.83 -9.42 -13.86
C GLU A 23 -20.71 -10.17 -13.09
N VAL A 24 -20.24 -11.30 -13.64
CA VAL A 24 -19.11 -12.06 -13.08
C VAL A 24 -17.84 -11.22 -13.05
N PHE A 25 -17.54 -10.48 -14.12
CA PHE A 25 -16.38 -9.59 -14.19
C PHE A 25 -16.44 -8.46 -13.14
N ASN A 26 -17.62 -7.84 -12.95
CA ASN A 26 -17.81 -6.81 -11.93
C ASN A 26 -17.57 -7.36 -10.52
N LEU A 27 -18.11 -8.54 -10.22
CA LEU A 27 -17.93 -9.17 -8.90
C LEU A 27 -16.46 -9.53 -8.64
N SER A 28 -15.76 -10.03 -9.67
CA SER A 28 -14.32 -10.32 -9.60
C SER A 28 -13.47 -9.05 -9.36
N MET A 29 -13.79 -7.94 -10.03
CA MET A 29 -13.13 -6.65 -9.82
C MET A 29 -13.31 -6.14 -8.38
N ILE A 30 -14.52 -6.21 -7.84
CA ILE A 30 -14.80 -5.82 -6.45
C ILE A 30 -14.00 -6.70 -5.49
N GLN A 31 -13.98 -8.02 -5.71
CA GLN A 31 -13.24 -8.96 -4.87
C GLN A 31 -11.73 -8.66 -4.85
N GLU A 32 -11.12 -8.34 -6.00
CA GLU A 32 -9.70 -8.00 -6.06
C GLU A 32 -9.36 -6.69 -5.32
N ILE A 33 -10.23 -5.67 -5.42
CA ILE A 33 -10.06 -4.42 -4.67
C ILE A 33 -10.14 -4.69 -3.17
N VAL A 34 -11.16 -5.44 -2.74
CA VAL A 34 -11.34 -5.79 -1.32
C VAL A 34 -10.12 -6.54 -0.80
N MET A 35 -9.64 -7.56 -1.51
CA MET A 35 -8.47 -8.35 -1.11
C MET A 35 -7.21 -7.47 -0.97
N LEU A 36 -6.98 -6.56 -1.91
CA LEU A 36 -5.85 -5.64 -1.87
C LEU A 36 -5.95 -4.66 -0.69
N LEU A 37 -7.14 -4.12 -0.42
CA LEU A 37 -7.38 -3.23 0.71
C LEU A 37 -7.23 -3.94 2.06
N THR A 38 -7.69 -5.18 2.18
CA THR A 38 -7.54 -5.98 3.41
C THR A 38 -6.08 -6.21 3.78
N ILE A 39 -5.17 -6.25 2.81
CA ILE A 39 -3.73 -6.42 3.06
C ILE A 39 -3.06 -5.06 3.31
N LEU A 40 -3.35 -4.06 2.47
CA LEU A 40 -2.67 -2.77 2.51
C LEU A 40 -3.09 -1.90 3.71
N LEU A 41 -4.38 -1.90 4.07
CA LEU A 41 -4.89 -1.04 5.15
C LEU A 41 -4.28 -1.40 6.52
N PRO A 42 -4.35 -2.65 7.02
CA PRO A 42 -3.79 -2.99 8.32
C PRO A 42 -2.27 -2.81 8.38
N ALA A 43 -1.58 -3.10 7.28
CA ALA A 43 -0.14 -2.88 7.17
C ALA A 43 0.22 -1.38 7.22
N SER A 44 -0.54 -0.54 6.53
CA SER A 44 -0.34 0.92 6.56
C SER A 44 -0.61 1.51 7.95
N PHE A 45 -1.70 1.10 8.61
CA PHE A 45 -2.04 1.57 9.96
C PHE A 45 -1.01 1.11 11.00
N SER A 46 -0.54 -0.13 10.89
CA SER A 46 0.49 -0.66 11.79
C SER A 46 1.81 0.07 11.64
N ASN A 47 2.20 0.40 10.40
CA ASN A 47 3.41 1.20 10.14
C ASN A 47 3.28 2.64 10.63
N GLU A 48 2.12 3.27 10.44
CA GLU A 48 1.86 4.63 10.93
C GLU A 48 1.88 4.69 12.47
N ALA A 49 1.23 3.72 13.14
CA ALA A 49 1.26 3.61 14.59
C ALA A 49 2.70 3.42 15.13
N ALA A 50 3.49 2.57 14.48
CA ALA A 50 4.89 2.36 14.84
C ALA A 50 5.75 3.63 14.64
N MET A 51 5.45 4.43 13.61
CA MET A 51 6.12 5.70 13.37
C MET A 51 5.74 6.75 14.43
N LEU A 52 4.45 6.85 14.78
CA LEU A 52 3.98 7.76 15.83
C LEU A 52 4.55 7.41 17.20
N GLU A 53 4.62 6.13 17.55
CA GLU A 53 5.25 5.66 18.80
C GLU A 53 6.73 6.06 18.85
N LYS A 54 7.45 5.90 17.74
CA LYS A 54 8.85 6.31 17.64
C LYS A 54 9.03 7.82 17.82
N VAL A 55 8.18 8.63 17.18
CA VAL A 55 8.22 10.09 17.31
C VAL A 55 7.90 10.51 18.75
N ALA A 56 6.86 9.93 19.35
CA ALA A 56 6.47 10.21 20.73
C ALA A 56 7.64 9.94 21.70
N ILE A 57 8.27 8.77 21.60
CA ILE A 57 9.38 8.37 22.49
C ILE A 57 10.62 9.26 22.31
N ILE A 58 10.95 9.66 21.07
CA ILE A 58 12.05 10.59 20.81
C ILE A 58 11.73 12.00 21.33
N SER A 59 10.46 12.40 21.29
CA SER A 59 10.02 13.76 21.66
C SER A 59 9.85 13.99 23.17
N LEU A 60 9.78 12.93 23.99
CA LEU A 60 9.61 13.08 25.44
C LEU A 60 10.91 13.62 26.10
N PRO A 61 10.93 14.86 26.63
CA PRO A 61 12.13 15.44 27.23
C PRO A 61 12.44 14.92 28.64
N THR A 62 11.48 14.23 29.27
CA THR A 62 11.40 14.08 30.74
C THR A 62 11.68 12.68 31.29
N PHE A 63 11.83 11.63 30.49
CA PHE A 63 11.95 10.25 31.01
C PHE A 63 13.38 9.80 31.35
N PHE A 64 14.42 10.55 30.97
CA PHE A 64 15.81 10.08 31.08
C PHE A 64 16.71 11.05 31.85
N PRO A 65 16.86 10.88 33.18
CA PRO A 65 17.78 11.67 33.98
C PRO A 65 19.23 11.28 33.66
N HIS A 66 20.05 12.26 33.27
CA HIS A 66 21.53 12.31 33.19
C HIS A 66 22.32 11.23 32.40
N GLN A 67 21.81 10.01 32.19
CA GLN A 67 22.40 8.97 31.31
C GLN A 67 21.91 9.07 29.85
N TYR A 68 21.65 10.30 29.42
CA TYR A 68 20.94 10.68 28.18
C TYR A 68 21.48 10.00 26.93
N HIS A 69 22.81 9.90 26.79
CA HIS A 69 23.41 9.41 25.55
C HIS A 69 23.31 7.89 25.41
N VAL A 70 23.42 7.13 26.50
CA VAL A 70 23.46 5.66 26.46
C VAL A 70 22.06 5.08 26.31
N LEU A 71 21.09 5.61 27.08
CA LEU A 71 19.68 5.22 26.97
C LEU A 71 19.08 5.61 25.62
N LYS A 72 19.39 6.81 25.11
CA LYS A 72 18.98 7.21 23.77
C LYS A 72 19.53 6.27 22.70
N ILE A 73 20.82 5.90 22.77
CA ILE A 73 21.42 4.95 21.83
C ILE A 73 20.77 3.56 21.94
N GLN A 74 20.52 3.05 23.15
CA GLN A 74 19.87 1.74 23.33
C GLN A 74 18.43 1.73 22.81
N VAL A 75 17.66 2.80 23.08
CA VAL A 75 16.30 2.97 22.56
C VAL A 75 16.36 3.06 21.02
N GLU A 76 17.20 3.92 20.46
CA GLU A 76 17.37 4.03 18.99
C GLU A 76 17.78 2.71 18.35
N GLN A 77 18.67 1.93 18.98
CA GLN A 77 19.08 0.60 18.49
C GLN A 77 17.96 -0.44 18.60
N GLY A 78 17.16 -0.41 19.67
CA GLY A 78 15.95 -1.24 19.82
C GLY A 78 14.87 -0.88 18.79
N PHE A 79 14.67 0.40 18.52
CA PHE A 79 13.73 0.91 17.51
C PHE A 79 14.21 0.66 16.07
N LYS A 80 15.53 0.67 15.81
CA LYS A 80 16.08 0.23 14.52
C LYS A 80 15.71 -1.23 14.18
N LYS A 81 15.38 -2.04 15.19
CA LYS A 81 14.95 -3.43 15.04
C LYS A 81 13.45 -3.61 14.79
N LYS A 82 12.63 -2.54 14.84
CA LYS A 82 11.16 -2.69 14.68
C LYS A 82 10.77 -3.03 13.25
N MET A 83 9.91 -4.06 13.17
CA MET A 83 9.35 -4.66 11.97
C MET A 83 8.37 -3.70 11.30
N PHE A 84 8.86 -2.87 10.39
CA PHE A 84 7.96 -2.23 9.43
C PHE A 84 7.51 -3.28 8.42
N PHE A 85 6.21 -3.33 8.16
CA PHE A 85 5.68 -4.10 7.05
C PHE A 85 6.14 -3.42 5.77
N THR A 86 7.13 -4.02 5.13
CA THR A 86 7.71 -3.54 3.87
C THR A 86 7.40 -4.53 2.78
N VAL A 87 6.98 -4.03 1.62
CA VAL A 87 6.94 -4.86 0.42
C VAL A 87 8.39 -4.99 -0.06
N TRP A 88 8.89 -6.23 -0.04
CA TRP A 88 10.23 -6.58 -0.53
C TRP A 88 11.38 -5.81 0.13
N LYS A 89 11.21 -5.26 1.35
CA LYS A 89 12.19 -4.40 2.04
C LYS A 89 12.51 -3.07 1.33
N ILE A 90 11.88 -2.80 0.18
CA ILE A 90 12.14 -1.64 -0.69
C ILE A 90 11.07 -0.57 -0.49
N TYR A 91 9.81 -0.98 -0.27
CA TYR A 91 8.70 -0.06 -0.09
C TYR A 91 8.08 -0.21 1.30
N LEU A 92 8.05 0.89 2.06
CA LEU A 92 7.24 1.00 3.26
C LEU A 92 5.76 1.00 2.85
N ILE A 93 4.94 0.15 3.45
CA ILE A 93 3.49 0.21 3.23
C ILE A 93 2.96 1.43 3.99
N ASP A 94 2.62 2.49 3.27
CA ASP A 94 2.04 3.71 3.80
C ASP A 94 0.71 4.02 3.10
N ARG A 95 0.08 5.14 3.47
CA ARG A 95 -1.16 5.59 2.81
C ARG A 95 -0.95 5.90 1.33
N SER A 96 0.27 6.24 0.90
CA SER A 96 0.59 6.53 -0.50
C SER A 96 0.51 5.28 -1.38
N VAL A 97 0.88 4.11 -0.85
CA VAL A 97 0.72 2.82 -1.54
C VAL A 97 -0.75 2.47 -1.78
N VAL A 98 -1.66 2.92 -0.91
CA VAL A 98 -3.10 2.76 -1.12
C VAL A 98 -3.56 3.69 -2.26
N VAL A 99 -3.05 4.91 -2.35
CA VAL A 99 -3.38 5.85 -3.43
C VAL A 99 -2.83 5.36 -4.77
N SER A 100 -1.63 4.76 -4.79
CA SER A 100 -1.03 4.20 -6.01
C SER A 100 -1.82 3.02 -6.58
N LEU A 101 -2.68 2.38 -5.78
CA LEU A 101 -3.64 1.36 -6.25
C LEU A 101 -4.54 1.87 -7.36
N PHE A 102 -4.97 3.13 -7.26
CA PHE A 102 -5.85 3.77 -8.24
C PHE A 102 -5.07 4.42 -9.38
N GLY A 103 -3.87 4.94 -9.09
CA GLY A 103 -3.01 5.58 -10.10
C GLY A 103 -2.42 4.60 -11.11
N THR A 104 -2.00 3.41 -10.67
CA THR A 104 -1.30 2.43 -11.52
C THR A 104 -2.15 1.93 -12.70
N PRO A 105 -3.43 1.52 -12.51
CA PRO A 105 -4.30 1.13 -13.63
C PRO A 105 -4.55 2.27 -14.62
N LEU A 106 -4.67 3.50 -14.12
CA LEU A 106 -4.89 4.68 -14.96
C LEU A 106 -3.67 4.97 -15.84
N ILE A 107 -2.47 4.92 -15.26
CA ILE A 107 -1.20 5.10 -15.99
C ILE A 107 -1.04 4.00 -17.05
N TYR A 108 -1.30 2.73 -16.71
CA TYR A 108 -1.26 1.64 -17.68
C TYR A 108 -2.30 1.79 -18.78
N GLY A 109 -3.49 2.30 -18.47
CA GLY A 109 -4.52 2.61 -19.47
C GLY A 109 -4.06 3.68 -20.46
N ILE A 110 -3.47 4.78 -19.96
CA ILE A 110 -2.88 5.83 -20.81
C ILE A 110 -1.76 5.24 -21.67
N LEU A 111 -0.86 4.44 -21.07
CA LEU A 111 0.27 3.85 -21.79
C LEU A 111 -0.17 2.92 -22.92
N LEU A 112 -1.17 2.06 -22.68
CA LEU A 112 -1.74 1.22 -23.74
C LEU A 112 -2.46 2.05 -24.81
N GLY A 113 -3.17 3.10 -24.42
CA GLY A 113 -3.87 3.98 -25.37
C GLY A 113 -2.92 4.78 -26.26
N THR A 114 -1.75 5.17 -25.75
CA THR A 114 -0.76 5.93 -26.52
C THR A 114 0.18 5.03 -27.33
N LEU A 115 0.56 3.85 -26.83
CA LEU A 115 1.45 2.92 -27.54
C LEU A 115 0.70 2.00 -28.51
N GLY A 116 -0.56 1.67 -28.25
CA GLY A 116 -1.39 0.80 -29.09
C GLY A 116 -1.98 1.49 -30.33
N GLY A 117 -1.72 2.78 -30.53
CA GLY A 117 -2.15 3.57 -31.67
C GLY A 117 -1.14 3.61 -32.83
N VAL A 118 -0.37 2.54 -33.04
CA VAL A 118 0.56 2.36 -34.17
C VAL A 118 0.11 1.17 -35.02
#